data_AF-A0A074ZMJ8-F1
#
_entry.id   AF-A0A074ZMJ8-F1
#
_cell.length_a   1.000
_cell.length_b   1.000
_cell.length_c   1.000
_cell.angle_alpha   90.00
_cell.angle_beta   90.00
_cell.angle_gamma   90.00
#
_symmetry.space_group_name_H-M   'P 1'
#
loop_
_entity.id
_entity.type
_entity.pdbx_description
1 polymer ?
#
loop_
_entity_poly.entity_id
_entity_poly.type
_entity_poly.pdbx_seq_one_letter_code
_entity_poly.pdbx_strand_id
1 'polypeptide(L)'
;MTAEGSVYILFPGEAEAMVQGLEMVSYEEYGLERWYNYHSYLTKLNMQVSAQPMTVMAINSAQTQGDEFVKEYLVTHQKLDMLVADLVAIELWKEKVFSSFLRDQIEPSSSFPIYTLLYHELLVANLLETVTFHADAMETLNDAAVDLSDWCYRALCYLVAEFPSEEKKREFISMKDKVLDNNLGDLERQNRVISFDKGMKAVSLVRHLIDHSLSANSVLPLGVARRLLQTNDVVLVLCQLLEQAPWTAIGLDEETGKPQRLLWQESGTWIAEDKVKTPVGKTEGQIWLCLYQILLANHSSLRYDCSVGHRRAALLRIRSYLTEVKLDVLPVLIDLRRFLEQLSLSDNPGGASNTSGVAEVCLVELVPEIREALCKKYAKKWKQTCRTFRELIESERGRQASRRAATQWSDTFSEQHMEKLFASMGDGVLDGTANPLGNAPKCVVCGADAPKRCSRCRQEWYCRRECQVKHWPKHKKACDLLYNSEKA
;
A
#
# COMPACT_ATOMS: atom_id res chain seq x y z
N MET A 1 22.02 15.35 -26.99
CA MET A 1 20.79 15.69 -26.26
C MET A 1 19.63 15.03 -26.97
N THR A 2 19.46 13.72 -26.77
CA THR A 2 18.26 13.00 -27.20
C THR A 2 17.36 12.97 -25.99
N ALA A 3 16.19 13.60 -26.08
CA ALA A 3 15.16 13.56 -25.06
C ALA A 3 14.84 12.09 -24.76
N GLU A 4 15.13 11.66 -23.54
CA GLU A 4 14.56 10.42 -23.00
C GLU A 4 13.05 10.63 -22.95
N GLY A 5 12.32 9.94 -23.82
CA GLY A 5 10.86 10.03 -23.85
C GLY A 5 10.31 9.53 -22.52
N SER A 6 9.74 10.44 -21.74
CA SER A 6 8.94 10.12 -20.57
C SER A 6 7.81 9.17 -20.97
N VAL A 7 7.76 7.99 -20.34
CA VAL A 7 6.81 6.93 -20.65
C VAL A 7 5.56 7.12 -19.81
N TYR A 8 4.43 7.33 -20.47
CA TYR A 8 3.15 7.63 -19.84
C TYR A 8 2.18 6.45 -20.00
N ILE A 9 1.64 5.92 -18.89
CA ILE A 9 0.46 5.04 -18.91
C ILE A 9 -0.79 5.88 -19.16
N LEU A 10 -0.83 7.06 -18.55
CA LEU A 10 -1.83 8.09 -18.78
C LEU A 10 -1.14 9.37 -19.27
N PHE A 11 -1.67 9.95 -20.34
CA PHE A 11 -1.20 11.28 -20.75
C PHE A 11 -1.56 12.31 -19.68
N PRO A 12 -0.70 13.32 -19.41
CA PRO A 12 -0.94 14.29 -18.35
C PRO A 12 -2.31 14.99 -18.44
N GLY A 13 -2.77 15.37 -19.63
CA GLY A 13 -4.08 16.00 -19.80
C GLY A 13 -5.26 15.06 -19.55
N GLU A 14 -5.11 13.75 -19.81
CA GLU A 14 -6.12 12.75 -19.46
C GLU A 14 -6.18 12.55 -17.95
N ALA A 15 -5.03 12.50 -17.29
CA ALA A 15 -4.93 12.38 -15.85
C ALA A 15 -5.51 13.61 -15.13
N GLU A 16 -5.21 14.82 -15.61
CA GLU A 16 -5.77 16.07 -15.07
C GLU A 16 -7.30 16.07 -15.17
N ALA A 17 -7.85 15.74 -16.35
CA ALA A 17 -9.30 15.66 -16.54
C ALA A 17 -9.95 14.60 -15.64
N MET A 18 -9.30 13.44 -15.46
CA MET A 18 -9.76 12.41 -14.53
C MET A 18 -9.77 12.92 -13.09
N VAL A 19 -8.67 13.53 -12.62
CA VAL A 19 -8.53 14.07 -11.27
C VAL A 19 -9.56 15.17 -11.01
N GLN A 20 -9.71 16.11 -11.94
CA GLN A 20 -10.68 17.19 -11.84
C GLN A 20 -12.11 16.64 -11.69
N GLY A 21 -12.45 15.63 -12.49
CA GLY A 21 -13.76 14.97 -12.50
C GLY A 21 -14.03 14.00 -11.34
N LEU A 22 -13.08 13.78 -10.43
CA LEU A 22 -13.32 12.93 -9.26
C LEU A 22 -14.34 13.58 -8.32
N GLU A 23 -15.44 12.87 -8.08
CA GLU A 23 -16.50 13.25 -7.15
C GLU A 23 -16.94 12.04 -6.33
N MET A 24 -17.25 12.26 -5.05
CA MET A 24 -17.72 11.22 -4.14
C MET A 24 -18.98 10.52 -4.68
N VAL A 25 -18.91 9.20 -4.79
CA VAL A 25 -20.04 8.37 -5.21
C VAL A 25 -20.86 7.95 -3.99
N SER A 26 -22.18 8.13 -4.06
CA SER A 26 -23.09 7.73 -3.00
C SER A 26 -23.28 6.21 -2.93
N TYR A 27 -23.60 5.66 -1.74
CA TYR A 27 -23.85 4.21 -1.58
C TYR A 27 -25.00 3.70 -2.47
N GLU A 28 -25.94 4.58 -2.82
CA GLU A 28 -27.06 4.30 -3.71
C GLU A 28 -26.63 4.04 -5.16
N GLU A 29 -25.43 4.46 -5.56
CA GLU A 29 -24.89 4.29 -6.91
C GLU A 29 -23.85 3.15 -6.99
N TYR A 30 -23.56 2.49 -5.87
CA TYR A 30 -22.62 1.37 -5.83
C TYR A 30 -23.17 0.19 -6.65
N GLY A 31 -22.34 -0.36 -7.53
CA GLY A 31 -22.75 -1.39 -8.50
C GLY A 31 -23.39 -0.85 -9.79
N LEU A 32 -23.40 0.46 -10.00
CA LEU A 32 -23.84 1.10 -11.25
C LEU A 32 -22.67 1.69 -12.04
N GLU A 33 -22.93 2.11 -13.28
CA GLU A 33 -21.92 2.61 -14.23
C GLU A 33 -21.11 3.80 -13.69
N ARG A 34 -21.74 4.72 -12.94
CA ARG A 34 -21.02 5.85 -12.32
C ARG A 34 -19.93 5.37 -11.36
N TRP A 35 -20.25 4.39 -10.50
CA TRP A 35 -19.28 3.77 -9.61
C TRP A 35 -18.14 3.15 -10.42
N TYR A 36 -18.45 2.38 -11.46
CA TYR A 36 -17.43 1.64 -12.23
C TYR A 36 -16.48 2.57 -12.95
N ASN A 37 -16.99 3.69 -13.47
CA ASN A 37 -16.18 4.72 -14.08
C ASN A 37 -15.28 5.41 -13.05
N TYR A 38 -15.83 5.78 -11.88
CA TYR A 38 -15.06 6.39 -10.79
C TYR A 38 -13.91 5.49 -10.32
N HIS A 39 -14.20 4.22 -10.06
CA HIS A 39 -13.18 3.24 -9.72
C HIS A 39 -12.15 3.06 -10.83
N SER A 40 -12.58 2.98 -12.09
CA SER A 40 -11.66 2.85 -13.23
C SER A 40 -10.71 4.04 -13.32
N TYR A 41 -11.17 5.26 -13.05
CA TYR A 41 -10.32 6.45 -13.04
C TYR A 41 -9.24 6.33 -11.96
N LEU A 42 -9.62 6.01 -10.73
CA LEU A 42 -8.67 5.82 -9.64
C LEU A 42 -7.70 4.67 -9.91
N THR A 43 -8.15 3.59 -10.56
CA THR A 43 -7.28 2.46 -10.93
C THR A 43 -6.22 2.90 -11.92
N LYS A 44 -6.58 3.65 -12.96
CA LYS A 44 -5.62 4.14 -13.94
C LYS A 44 -4.64 5.16 -13.35
N LEU A 45 -5.13 6.07 -12.51
CA LEU A 45 -4.28 7.03 -11.79
C LEU A 45 -3.27 6.30 -10.90
N ASN A 46 -3.72 5.27 -10.19
CA ASN A 46 -2.85 4.46 -9.33
C ASN A 46 -1.84 3.64 -10.14
N MET A 47 -2.23 3.09 -11.30
CA MET A 47 -1.29 2.43 -12.22
C MET A 47 -0.20 3.39 -12.70
N GLN A 48 -0.55 4.62 -13.08
CA GLN A 48 0.42 5.64 -13.50
C GLN A 48 1.39 5.97 -12.36
N VAL A 49 0.88 6.18 -11.15
CA VAL A 49 1.71 6.49 -9.96
C VAL A 49 2.60 5.30 -9.58
N SER A 50 2.07 4.08 -9.64
CA SER A 50 2.83 2.86 -9.29
C SER A 50 3.85 2.44 -10.35
N ALA A 51 3.65 2.83 -11.61
CA ALA A 51 4.59 2.58 -12.71
C ALA A 51 5.77 3.56 -12.72
N GLN A 52 5.67 4.67 -11.99
CA GLN A 52 6.83 5.53 -11.76
C GLN A 52 7.83 4.76 -10.89
N PRO A 53 9.11 4.64 -11.28
CA PRO A 53 10.06 3.80 -10.58
C PRO A 53 10.26 4.28 -9.14
N MET A 54 9.63 3.56 -8.21
CA MET A 54 9.75 3.71 -6.75
C MET A 54 11.21 3.64 -6.26
N THR A 55 12.10 3.04 -7.06
CA THR A 55 13.55 2.96 -6.82
C THR A 55 14.27 4.31 -6.88
N VAL A 56 13.64 5.36 -7.40
CA VAL A 56 14.23 6.71 -7.50
C VAL A 56 13.89 7.58 -6.27
N MET A 57 12.77 7.35 -5.61
CA MET A 57 12.28 8.22 -4.52
C MET A 57 13.18 8.25 -3.28
N ALA A 58 13.96 7.18 -3.03
CA ALA A 58 14.84 7.11 -1.86
C ALA A 58 16.31 7.51 -2.12
N ILE A 59 16.75 7.59 -3.39
CA ILE A 59 18.19 7.72 -3.71
C ILE A 59 18.50 8.98 -4.53
N ASN A 60 17.57 9.50 -5.33
CA ASN A 60 17.87 10.58 -6.29
C ASN A 60 16.86 11.73 -6.21
N SER A 61 16.90 12.51 -5.13
CA SER A 61 16.33 13.87 -5.10
C SER A 61 17.08 14.87 -6.01
N ALA A 62 17.76 14.40 -7.07
CA ALA A 62 18.61 15.23 -7.91
C ALA A 62 18.71 14.84 -9.40
N GLN A 63 18.22 13.67 -9.86
CA GLN A 63 18.59 13.20 -11.22
C GLN A 63 17.50 12.62 -12.13
N THR A 64 16.24 12.51 -11.72
CA THR A 64 15.17 12.13 -12.65
C THR A 64 13.90 12.92 -12.34
N GLN A 65 13.71 14.03 -13.06
CA GLN A 65 12.43 14.74 -13.16
C GLN A 65 11.45 13.88 -13.97
N GLY A 66 10.96 12.78 -13.39
CA GLY A 66 9.69 12.23 -13.82
C GLY A 66 8.60 13.14 -13.27
N ASP A 67 7.79 13.77 -14.11
CA ASP A 67 6.70 14.62 -13.66
C ASP A 67 5.76 13.79 -12.76
N GLU A 68 5.73 14.11 -11.46
CA GLU A 68 4.76 13.57 -10.49
C GLU A 68 3.38 14.23 -10.70
N PHE A 69 2.94 14.35 -11.96
CA PHE A 69 1.79 15.16 -12.34
C PHE A 69 0.50 14.70 -11.68
N VAL A 70 0.32 13.39 -11.41
CA VAL A 70 -0.88 12.90 -10.72
C VAL A 70 -0.95 13.48 -9.31
N LYS A 71 0.16 13.49 -8.57
CA LYS A 71 0.26 14.11 -7.25
C LYS A 71 -0.01 15.62 -7.34
N GLU A 72 0.63 16.31 -8.29
CA GLU A 72 0.42 17.75 -8.51
C GLU A 72 -1.05 18.10 -8.80
N TYR A 73 -1.74 17.31 -9.64
CA TYR A 73 -3.15 17.52 -9.94
C TYR A 73 -4.04 17.24 -8.72
N LEU A 74 -3.74 16.19 -7.94
CA LEU A 74 -4.49 15.88 -6.72
C LEU A 74 -4.37 17.01 -5.68
N VAL A 75 -3.18 17.59 -5.54
CA VAL A 75 -2.91 18.74 -4.68
C VAL A 75 -3.61 20.00 -5.22
N THR A 76 -3.41 20.32 -6.51
CA THR A 76 -3.96 21.51 -7.17
C THR A 76 -5.49 21.53 -7.14
N HIS A 77 -6.13 20.38 -7.37
CA HIS A 77 -7.59 20.25 -7.35
C HIS A 77 -8.16 19.91 -5.97
N GLN A 78 -7.34 19.91 -4.91
CA GLN A 78 -7.76 19.62 -3.53
C GLN A 78 -8.61 18.35 -3.44
N LYS A 79 -8.05 17.23 -3.90
CA LYS A 79 -8.77 15.94 -3.92
C LYS A 79 -8.35 15.01 -2.79
N LEU A 80 -7.34 15.35 -1.98
CA LEU A 80 -6.80 14.44 -0.96
C LEU A 80 -7.74 14.27 0.24
N ASP A 81 -8.42 15.32 0.68
CA ASP A 81 -9.50 15.25 1.67
C ASP A 81 -10.66 14.36 1.19
N MET A 82 -11.01 14.48 -0.09
CA MET A 82 -12.02 13.65 -0.75
C MET A 82 -11.60 12.18 -0.81
N LEU A 83 -10.33 11.88 -1.13
CA LEU A 83 -9.82 10.51 -1.11
C LEU A 83 -9.83 9.91 0.31
N VAL A 84 -9.54 10.70 1.35
CA VAL A 84 -9.72 10.23 2.74
C VAL A 84 -11.19 9.98 3.04
N ALA A 85 -12.10 10.85 2.57
CA ALA A 85 -13.53 10.64 2.72
C ALA A 85 -14.03 9.37 2.03
N ASP A 86 -13.51 9.08 0.83
CA ASP A 86 -13.80 7.85 0.10
C ASP A 86 -13.27 6.60 0.80
N LEU A 87 -12.03 6.66 1.29
CA LEU A 87 -11.41 5.59 2.06
C LEU A 87 -12.26 5.23 3.31
N VAL A 88 -12.68 6.24 4.07
CA VAL A 88 -13.54 6.08 5.26
C VAL A 88 -14.94 5.60 4.87
N ALA A 89 -15.49 6.08 3.76
CA ALA A 89 -16.79 5.66 3.26
C ALA A 89 -16.80 4.17 2.89
N ILE A 90 -15.76 3.66 2.21
CA ILE A 90 -15.65 2.24 1.87
C ILE A 90 -15.40 1.39 3.11
N GLU A 91 -14.54 1.84 4.05
CA GLU A 91 -14.34 1.16 5.34
C GLU A 91 -15.68 0.97 6.08
N LEU A 92 -16.47 2.04 6.19
CA LEU A 92 -17.76 2.01 6.87
C LEU A 92 -18.79 1.16 6.12
N TRP A 93 -18.80 1.21 4.78
CA TRP A 93 -19.64 0.34 3.96
C TRP A 93 -19.31 -1.13 4.20
N LYS A 94 -18.01 -1.49 4.27
CA LYS A 94 -17.59 -2.86 4.59
C LYS A 94 -18.07 -3.28 5.99
N GLU A 95 -17.88 -2.42 6.98
CA GLU A 95 -18.25 -2.72 8.36
C GLU A 95 -19.76 -2.93 8.51
N LYS A 96 -20.60 -2.11 7.86
CA LYS A 96 -22.06 -2.12 8.08
C LYS A 96 -22.83 -2.92 7.03
N VAL A 97 -22.47 -2.77 5.76
CA VAL A 97 -23.18 -3.38 4.62
C VAL A 97 -22.59 -4.74 4.28
N PHE A 98 -21.28 -4.83 4.00
CA PHE A 98 -20.66 -6.12 3.64
C PHE A 98 -20.76 -7.14 4.78
N SER A 99 -20.57 -6.74 6.04
CA SER A 99 -20.79 -7.65 7.18
C SER A 99 -22.23 -8.15 7.29
N SER A 100 -23.21 -7.33 6.90
CA SER A 100 -24.61 -7.77 6.83
C SER A 100 -24.84 -8.70 5.64
N PHE A 101 -24.17 -8.44 4.53
CA PHE A 101 -24.21 -9.28 3.35
C PHE A 101 -23.70 -10.70 3.65
N LEU A 102 -22.57 -10.82 4.36
CA LEU A 102 -22.03 -12.11 4.81
C LEU A 102 -22.97 -12.81 5.82
N ARG A 103 -23.55 -12.08 6.77
CA ARG A 103 -24.49 -12.66 7.74
C ARG A 103 -25.76 -13.23 7.12
N ASP A 104 -26.24 -12.63 6.03
CA ASP A 104 -27.44 -13.11 5.34
C ASP A 104 -27.21 -14.46 4.65
N GLN A 105 -25.96 -14.85 4.37
CA GLN A 105 -25.59 -16.11 3.71
C GLN A 105 -26.32 -16.33 2.36
N ILE A 106 -26.62 -15.24 1.66
CA ILE A 106 -27.24 -15.27 0.34
C ILE A 106 -26.15 -15.21 -0.72
N GLU A 107 -26.11 -16.23 -1.59
CA GLU A 107 -25.14 -16.33 -2.67
C GLU A 107 -25.40 -15.28 -3.76
N PRO A 108 -24.45 -14.38 -4.08
CA PRO A 108 -24.58 -13.44 -5.19
C PRO A 108 -24.40 -14.14 -6.54
N SER A 109 -25.02 -13.60 -7.60
CA SER A 109 -24.83 -14.11 -8.96
C SER A 109 -23.38 -13.96 -9.48
N SER A 110 -22.66 -12.94 -8.99
CA SER A 110 -21.27 -12.67 -9.31
C SER A 110 -20.55 -12.06 -8.11
N SER A 111 -19.30 -12.46 -7.88
CA SER A 111 -18.42 -11.84 -6.89
C SER A 111 -17.92 -10.46 -7.32
N PHE A 112 -17.86 -10.17 -8.62
CA PHE A 112 -17.20 -8.97 -9.17
C PHE A 112 -17.73 -7.64 -8.59
N PRO A 113 -19.05 -7.36 -8.51
CA PRO A 113 -19.54 -6.10 -7.97
C PRO A 113 -19.11 -5.83 -6.52
N ILE A 114 -18.96 -6.88 -5.72
CA ILE A 114 -18.56 -6.76 -4.31
C ILE A 114 -17.05 -6.72 -4.21
N TYR A 115 -16.34 -7.58 -4.95
CA TYR A 115 -14.88 -7.58 -5.02
C TYR A 115 -14.33 -6.21 -5.39
N THR A 116 -14.89 -5.57 -6.40
CA THR A 116 -14.45 -4.25 -6.87
C THR A 116 -14.57 -3.17 -5.79
N LEU A 117 -15.60 -3.22 -4.95
CA LEU A 117 -15.74 -2.37 -3.75
C LEU A 117 -14.71 -2.70 -2.67
N LEU A 118 -14.46 -3.99 -2.40
CA LEU A 118 -13.45 -4.41 -1.44
C LEU A 118 -12.06 -3.94 -1.87
N TYR A 119 -11.71 -4.15 -3.14
CA TYR A 119 -10.43 -3.77 -3.72
C TYR A 119 -10.26 -2.25 -3.79
N HIS A 120 -11.36 -1.50 -3.95
CA HIS A 120 -11.32 -0.05 -3.97
C HIS A 120 -10.71 0.56 -2.69
N GLU A 121 -10.97 -0.04 -1.52
CA GLU A 121 -10.37 0.43 -0.26
C GLU A 121 -8.83 0.37 -0.33
N LEU A 122 -8.28 -0.75 -0.84
CA LEU A 122 -6.85 -0.93 -1.01
C LEU A 122 -6.28 0.01 -2.07
N LEU A 123 -7.02 0.22 -3.17
CA LEU A 123 -6.64 1.12 -4.25
C LEU A 123 -6.45 2.56 -3.73
N VAL A 124 -7.43 3.08 -2.98
CA VAL A 124 -7.37 4.43 -2.41
C VAL A 124 -6.27 4.53 -1.36
N ALA A 125 -6.11 3.51 -0.51
CA ALA A 125 -5.02 3.45 0.46
C ALA A 125 -3.63 3.47 -0.21
N ASN A 126 -3.45 2.78 -1.34
CA ASN A 126 -2.18 2.76 -2.09
C ASN A 126 -1.89 4.10 -2.77
N LEU A 127 -2.92 4.75 -3.32
CA LEU A 127 -2.78 6.08 -3.91
C LEU A 127 -2.40 7.11 -2.84
N LEU A 128 -3.09 7.09 -1.70
CA LEU A 128 -2.74 7.92 -0.54
C LEU A 128 -1.33 7.59 -0.06
N GLU A 129 -0.96 6.32 0.14
CA GLU A 129 0.40 5.95 0.55
C GLU A 129 1.45 6.62 -0.34
N THR A 130 1.30 6.51 -1.65
CA THR A 130 2.30 7.05 -2.58
C THR A 130 2.35 8.57 -2.56
N VAL A 131 1.19 9.24 -2.57
CA VAL A 131 1.10 10.70 -2.69
C VAL A 131 1.47 11.39 -1.37
N THR A 132 1.11 10.79 -0.23
CA THR A 132 1.33 11.36 1.11
C THR A 132 2.76 11.26 1.63
N PHE A 133 3.64 10.62 0.87
CA PHE A 133 5.08 10.69 1.10
C PHE A 133 5.62 12.12 0.97
N HIS A 134 4.95 12.97 0.17
CA HIS A 134 5.33 14.35 -0.05
C HIS A 134 4.68 15.30 0.95
N ALA A 135 5.46 16.26 1.45
CA ALA A 135 5.03 17.18 2.51
C ALA A 135 3.89 18.12 2.08
N ASP A 136 3.92 18.60 0.84
CA ASP A 136 2.89 19.44 0.22
C ASP A 136 1.56 18.72 0.11
N ALA A 137 1.57 17.44 -0.29
CA ALA A 137 0.39 16.59 -0.27
C ALA A 137 -0.16 16.42 1.16
N MET A 138 0.72 16.19 2.15
CA MET A 138 0.31 16.08 3.55
C MET A 138 -0.38 17.33 4.08
N GLU A 139 0.13 18.52 3.75
CA GLU A 139 -0.41 19.80 4.18
C GLU A 139 -1.88 19.97 3.74
N THR A 140 -2.25 19.49 2.55
CA THR A 140 -3.63 19.61 2.05
C THR A 140 -4.66 18.77 2.78
N LEU A 141 -4.26 17.73 3.54
CA LEU A 141 -5.21 16.90 4.28
C LEU A 141 -5.88 17.65 5.43
N ASN A 142 -5.19 18.61 6.04
CA ASN A 142 -5.67 19.39 7.17
C ASN A 142 -6.37 18.49 8.24
N ASP A 143 -7.64 18.74 8.57
CA ASP A 143 -8.40 17.97 9.58
C ASP A 143 -8.73 16.53 9.14
N ALA A 144 -8.78 16.24 7.83
CA ALA A 144 -9.01 14.88 7.33
C ALA A 144 -7.88 13.91 7.74
N ALA A 145 -6.69 14.41 8.07
CA ALA A 145 -5.60 13.60 8.61
C ALA A 145 -5.97 12.87 9.92
N VAL A 146 -6.95 13.39 10.68
CA VAL A 146 -7.48 12.73 11.89
C VAL A 146 -8.24 11.46 11.52
N ASP A 147 -9.16 11.54 10.55
CA ASP A 147 -9.88 10.38 10.02
C ASP A 147 -8.93 9.34 9.39
N LEU A 148 -7.88 9.81 8.68
CA LEU A 148 -6.84 8.93 8.14
C LEU A 148 -6.04 8.23 9.24
N SER A 149 -5.69 8.94 10.33
CA SER A 149 -5.00 8.36 11.49
C SER A 149 -5.81 7.25 12.14
N ASP A 150 -7.12 7.46 12.24
CA ASP A 150 -8.08 6.53 12.79
C ASP A 150 -8.29 5.29 11.91
N TRP A 151 -8.36 5.49 10.59
CA TRP A 151 -8.40 4.39 9.62
C TRP A 151 -7.13 3.55 9.71
N CYS A 152 -5.96 4.20 9.74
CA CYS A 152 -4.68 3.51 9.86
C CYS A 152 -4.61 2.68 11.15
N TYR A 153 -5.01 3.26 12.29
CA TYR A 153 -5.04 2.56 13.56
C TYR A 153 -5.89 1.27 13.49
N ARG A 154 -7.11 1.35 12.94
CA ARG A 154 -7.97 0.17 12.79
C ARG A 154 -7.39 -0.88 11.84
N ALA A 155 -6.75 -0.45 10.76
CA ALA A 155 -6.06 -1.35 9.83
C ALA A 155 -4.87 -2.06 10.47
N LEU A 156 -4.08 -1.37 11.30
CA LEU A 156 -2.98 -1.98 12.07
C LEU A 156 -3.50 -2.92 13.18
N CYS A 157 -4.59 -2.55 13.86
CA CYS A 157 -5.24 -3.45 14.83
C CYS A 157 -5.75 -4.74 14.18
N TYR A 158 -6.24 -4.68 12.94
CA TYR A 158 -6.61 -5.87 12.19
C TYR A 158 -5.41 -6.81 11.99
N LEU A 159 -4.24 -6.28 11.59
CA LEU A 159 -3.02 -7.09 11.48
C LEU A 159 -2.63 -7.74 12.82
N VAL A 160 -2.73 -6.98 13.91
CA VAL A 160 -2.41 -7.50 15.25
C VAL A 160 -3.37 -8.62 15.68
N ALA A 161 -4.65 -8.49 15.37
CA ALA A 161 -5.69 -9.42 15.77
C ALA A 161 -5.68 -10.72 14.93
N GLU A 162 -5.45 -10.62 13.62
CA GLU A 162 -5.57 -11.76 12.69
C GLU A 162 -4.29 -12.59 12.57
N PHE A 163 -3.13 -12.05 12.96
CA PHE A 163 -1.83 -12.71 12.81
C PHE A 163 -1.06 -12.92 14.13
N PRO A 164 -1.69 -13.46 15.20
CA PRO A 164 -1.05 -13.61 16.50
C PRO A 164 -0.05 -14.78 16.58
N SER A 165 -0.13 -15.75 15.67
CA SER A 165 0.68 -16.97 15.71
C SER A 165 1.09 -17.43 14.31
N GLU A 166 2.19 -18.17 14.21
CA GLU A 166 2.65 -18.76 12.95
C GLU A 166 1.62 -19.69 12.29
N GLU A 167 0.73 -20.32 13.07
CA GLU A 167 -0.36 -21.13 12.51
C GLU A 167 -1.33 -20.28 11.68
N LYS A 168 -1.73 -19.13 12.21
CA LYS A 168 -2.62 -18.20 11.50
C LYS A 168 -1.98 -17.62 10.25
N LYS A 169 -0.66 -17.37 10.30
CA LYS A 169 0.10 -16.94 9.12
C LYS A 169 0.16 -18.02 8.05
N ARG A 170 0.40 -19.29 8.43
CA ARG A 170 0.37 -20.42 7.49
C ARG A 170 -1.00 -20.61 6.85
N GLU A 171 -2.06 -20.51 7.66
CA GLU A 171 -3.45 -20.55 7.18
C GLU A 171 -3.66 -19.49 6.09
N PHE A 172 -3.21 -18.26 6.36
CA PHE A 172 -3.27 -17.14 5.41
C PHE A 172 -2.52 -17.43 4.10
N ILE A 173 -1.25 -17.82 4.17
CA ILE A 173 -0.46 -18.13 2.97
C ILE A 173 -1.12 -19.24 2.14
N SER A 174 -1.66 -20.26 2.80
CA SER A 174 -2.32 -21.36 2.11
C SER A 174 -3.63 -20.96 1.42
N MET A 175 -4.28 -19.88 1.88
CA MET A 175 -5.58 -19.43 1.37
C MET A 175 -5.46 -18.34 0.31
N LYS A 176 -4.37 -17.55 0.34
CA LYS A 176 -4.26 -16.32 -0.43
C LYS A 176 -4.35 -16.54 -1.95
N ASP A 177 -3.89 -17.70 -2.45
CA ASP A 177 -3.88 -18.02 -3.88
C ASP A 177 -4.97 -19.03 -4.29
N LYS A 178 -5.76 -19.55 -3.34
CA LYS A 178 -6.83 -20.51 -3.64
C LYS A 178 -8.04 -19.79 -4.23
N VAL A 179 -8.57 -20.27 -5.35
CA VAL A 179 -9.89 -19.82 -5.85
C VAL A 179 -10.95 -20.77 -5.31
N LEU A 180 -12.02 -20.22 -4.72
CA LEU A 180 -13.14 -21.01 -4.21
C LEU A 180 -14.29 -21.04 -5.23
N ASP A 181 -15.02 -22.15 -5.27
CA ASP A 181 -16.11 -22.35 -6.25
C ASP A 181 -17.37 -21.53 -5.93
N ASN A 182 -17.57 -21.15 -4.66
CA ASN A 182 -18.68 -20.28 -4.25
C ASN A 182 -18.23 -18.83 -4.16
N ASN A 183 -19.06 -17.92 -4.68
CA ASN A 183 -18.79 -16.49 -4.72
C ASN A 183 -18.71 -15.90 -3.31
N LEU A 184 -19.58 -16.32 -2.39
CA LEU A 184 -19.61 -15.74 -1.05
C LEU A 184 -18.33 -16.04 -0.25
N GLY A 185 -17.87 -17.29 -0.24
CA GLY A 185 -16.64 -17.70 0.41
C GLY A 185 -15.40 -17.14 -0.30
N ASP A 186 -15.40 -17.03 -1.63
CA ASP A 186 -14.32 -16.35 -2.34
C ASP A 186 -14.26 -14.86 -1.96
N LEU A 187 -15.41 -14.19 -1.77
CA LEU A 187 -15.46 -12.80 -1.28
C LEU A 187 -14.91 -12.66 0.15
N GLU A 188 -15.19 -13.60 1.05
CA GLU A 188 -14.61 -13.60 2.40
C GLU A 188 -13.09 -13.74 2.35
N ARG A 189 -12.59 -14.68 1.53
CA ARG A 189 -11.17 -14.89 1.29
C ARG A 189 -10.50 -13.64 0.70
N GLN A 190 -11.08 -13.08 -0.37
CA GLN A 190 -10.61 -11.85 -1.01
C GLN A 190 -10.57 -10.69 0.00
N ASN A 191 -11.61 -10.53 0.82
CA ASN A 191 -11.63 -9.51 1.86
C ASN A 191 -10.49 -9.70 2.88
N ARG A 192 -10.14 -10.94 3.24
CA ARG A 192 -9.03 -11.23 4.16
C ARG A 192 -7.67 -10.87 3.55
N VAL A 193 -7.45 -11.19 2.27
CA VAL A 193 -6.23 -10.81 1.52
C VAL A 193 -6.12 -9.29 1.39
N ILE A 194 -7.17 -8.64 0.91
CA ILE A 194 -7.23 -7.17 0.77
C ILE A 194 -7.02 -6.47 2.12
N SER A 195 -7.60 -7.01 3.20
CA SER A 195 -7.46 -6.42 4.53
C SER A 195 -6.05 -6.56 5.10
N PHE A 196 -5.32 -7.61 4.71
CA PHE A 196 -3.89 -7.72 5.02
C PHE A 196 -3.07 -6.69 4.24
N ASP A 197 -3.27 -6.59 2.93
CA ASP A 197 -2.51 -5.65 2.09
C ASP A 197 -2.75 -4.21 2.51
N LYS A 198 -3.99 -3.80 2.78
CA LYS A 198 -4.28 -2.44 3.27
C LYS A 198 -3.66 -2.17 4.64
N GLY A 199 -3.56 -3.20 5.49
CA GLY A 199 -2.87 -3.11 6.77
C GLY A 199 -1.38 -2.82 6.59
N MET A 200 -0.75 -3.44 5.58
CA MET A 200 0.65 -3.13 5.23
C MET A 200 0.80 -1.70 4.71
N LYS A 201 -0.13 -1.22 3.88
CA LYS A 201 -0.18 0.19 3.43
C LYS A 201 -0.36 1.16 4.60
N ALA A 202 -1.13 0.78 5.62
CA ALA A 202 -1.31 1.58 6.82
C ALA A 202 -0.01 1.78 7.61
N VAL A 203 0.97 0.86 7.54
CA VAL A 203 2.27 1.03 8.20
C VAL A 203 3.02 2.24 7.62
N SER A 204 3.09 2.34 6.29
CA SER A 204 3.68 3.49 5.59
C SER A 204 2.92 4.77 5.88
N LEU A 205 1.59 4.74 5.82
CA LEU A 205 0.75 5.91 6.09
C LEU A 205 0.91 6.43 7.52
N VAL A 206 0.96 5.54 8.53
CA VAL A 206 1.27 5.93 9.91
C VAL A 206 2.64 6.58 10.01
N ARG A 207 3.63 6.09 9.27
CA ARG A 207 4.95 6.73 9.22
C ARG A 207 4.87 8.14 8.67
N HIS A 208 4.21 8.35 7.52
CA HIS A 208 4.04 9.70 6.95
C HIS A 208 3.34 10.63 7.94
N LEU A 209 2.27 10.17 8.58
CA LEU A 209 1.55 10.94 9.59
C LEU A 209 2.44 11.28 10.80
N ILE A 210 3.26 10.36 11.29
CA ILE A 210 4.20 10.58 12.39
C ILE A 210 5.28 11.59 11.98
N ASP A 211 5.90 11.41 10.82
CA ASP A 211 6.98 12.26 10.32
C ASP A 211 6.47 13.71 10.12
N HIS A 212 5.24 13.88 9.62
CA HIS A 212 4.65 15.21 9.39
C HIS A 212 3.91 15.82 10.59
N SER A 213 3.72 15.08 11.68
CA SER A 213 3.08 15.59 12.92
C SER A 213 4.05 15.79 14.09
N LEU A 214 5.20 15.09 14.11
CA LEU A 214 6.16 15.13 15.22
C LEU A 214 7.52 15.72 14.86
N SER A 215 7.81 15.97 13.57
CA SER A 215 9.07 16.59 13.15
C SER A 215 9.06 18.12 13.35
N ALA A 216 10.24 18.74 13.23
CA ALA A 216 10.39 20.19 13.36
C ALA A 216 9.63 20.97 12.28
N ASN A 217 9.44 20.38 11.10
CA ASN A 217 8.71 20.95 9.97
C ASN A 217 7.30 20.34 9.87
N SER A 218 6.62 20.21 11.01
CA SER A 218 5.27 19.66 11.03
C SER A 218 4.32 20.53 10.21
N VAL A 219 3.63 19.92 9.25
CA VAL A 219 2.62 20.55 8.38
C VAL A 219 1.19 20.20 8.80
N LEU A 220 1.04 19.21 9.69
CA LEU A 220 -0.26 18.72 10.14
C LEU A 220 -0.74 19.42 11.42
N PRO A 221 -2.06 19.51 11.65
CA PRO A 221 -2.61 20.02 12.90
C PRO A 221 -2.11 19.24 14.12
N LEU A 222 -1.86 19.94 15.24
CA LEU A 222 -1.39 19.34 16.49
C LEU A 222 -2.32 18.21 17.02
N GLY A 223 -3.61 18.29 16.70
CA GLY A 223 -4.59 17.28 17.07
C GLY A 223 -4.26 15.89 16.49
N VAL A 224 -3.58 15.81 15.34
CA VAL A 224 -3.17 14.55 14.71
C VAL A 224 -2.14 13.81 15.56
N ALA A 225 -1.06 14.48 15.97
CA ALA A 225 -0.04 13.92 16.85
C ALA A 225 -0.65 13.40 18.16
N ARG A 226 -1.59 14.17 18.72
CA ARG A 226 -2.29 13.79 19.95
C ARG A 226 -3.16 12.55 19.74
N ARG A 227 -3.93 12.50 18.64
CA ARG A 227 -4.77 11.36 18.28
C ARG A 227 -3.94 10.09 18.14
N LEU A 228 -2.79 10.16 17.46
CA LEU A 228 -1.86 9.03 17.27
C LEU A 228 -1.26 8.52 18.59
N LEU A 229 -0.80 9.41 19.46
CA LEU A 229 -0.06 9.03 20.67
C LEU A 229 -0.93 8.74 21.89
N GLN A 230 -2.04 9.48 22.06
CA GLN A 230 -2.88 9.38 23.26
C GLN A 230 -4.14 8.55 23.03
N THR A 231 -4.87 8.78 21.94
CA THR A 231 -6.15 8.13 21.69
C THR A 231 -5.98 6.75 21.06
N ASN A 232 -5.16 6.66 20.01
CA ASN A 232 -4.89 5.42 19.29
C ASN A 232 -3.72 4.62 19.91
N ASP A 233 -2.88 5.25 20.74
CA ASP A 233 -1.66 4.65 21.32
C ASP A 233 -0.88 3.81 20.31
N VAL A 234 -0.52 4.44 19.18
CA VAL A 234 0.08 3.77 18.03
C VAL A 234 1.39 3.04 18.40
N VAL A 235 2.11 3.51 19.41
CA VAL A 235 3.35 2.89 19.91
C VAL A 235 3.11 1.45 20.37
N LEU A 236 2.01 1.19 21.10
CA LEU A 236 1.68 -0.17 21.55
C LEU A 236 1.42 -1.10 20.37
N VAL A 237 0.69 -0.61 19.37
CA VAL A 237 0.38 -1.37 18.16
C VAL A 237 1.65 -1.67 17.37
N LEU A 238 2.53 -0.68 17.20
CA LEU A 238 3.83 -0.84 16.53
C LEU A 238 4.73 -1.85 17.25
N CYS A 239 4.79 -1.82 18.59
CA CYS A 239 5.52 -2.82 19.37
C CYS A 239 4.97 -4.23 19.13
N GLN A 240 3.65 -4.38 19.17
CA GLN A 240 3.00 -5.66 18.96
C GLN A 240 3.22 -6.21 17.54
N LEU A 241 3.24 -5.33 16.53
CA LEU A 241 3.56 -5.69 15.15
C LEU A 241 5.00 -6.17 14.98
N LEU A 242 5.97 -5.58 15.69
CA LEU A 242 7.35 -6.08 15.68
C LEU A 242 7.47 -7.47 16.33
N GLU A 243 6.72 -7.71 17.41
CA GLU A 243 6.71 -9.02 18.07
C GLU A 243 6.11 -10.10 17.17
N GLN A 244 4.99 -9.80 16.52
CA GLN A 244 4.26 -10.73 15.67
C GLN A 244 4.83 -10.85 14.25
N ALA A 245 5.44 -9.81 13.70
CA ALA A 245 5.99 -9.72 12.35
C ALA A 245 5.05 -10.32 11.26
N PRO A 246 3.85 -9.76 11.03
CA PRO A 246 2.85 -10.30 10.09
C PRO A 246 3.34 -10.35 8.63
N TRP A 247 4.34 -9.56 8.25
CA TRP A 247 5.00 -9.59 6.94
C TRP A 247 5.95 -10.78 6.75
N THR A 248 6.12 -11.64 7.77
CA THR A 248 6.91 -12.88 7.67
C THR A 248 6.03 -14.09 7.96
N ALA A 249 6.17 -15.15 7.17
CA ALA A 249 5.42 -16.38 7.36
C ALA A 249 6.24 -17.59 6.92
N ILE A 250 5.93 -18.79 7.43
CA ILE A 250 6.50 -20.04 6.93
C ILE A 250 5.60 -20.58 5.80
N GLY A 251 6.10 -20.62 4.58
CA GLY A 251 5.44 -21.24 3.44
C GLY A 251 6.06 -22.59 3.09
N LEU A 252 5.49 -23.26 2.09
CA LEU A 252 6.11 -24.40 1.43
C LEU A 252 6.78 -23.92 0.14
N ASP A 253 7.97 -24.43 -0.13
CA ASP A 253 8.60 -24.30 -1.44
C ASP A 253 7.83 -25.13 -2.47
N GLU A 254 7.46 -24.51 -3.59
CA GLU A 254 6.72 -25.15 -4.68
C GLU A 254 7.55 -26.25 -5.37
N GLU A 255 8.87 -26.10 -5.42
CA GLU A 255 9.76 -27.06 -6.09
C GLU A 255 10.18 -28.20 -5.16
N THR A 256 10.51 -27.87 -3.91
CA THR A 256 11.09 -28.84 -2.97
C THR A 256 10.11 -29.38 -1.92
N GLY A 257 8.95 -28.74 -1.74
CA GLY A 257 7.96 -29.07 -0.71
C GLY A 257 8.45 -28.83 0.72
N LYS A 258 9.63 -28.22 0.90
CA LYS A 258 10.21 -27.95 2.22
C LYS A 258 9.66 -26.65 2.81
N PRO A 259 9.58 -26.55 4.15
CA PRO A 259 9.22 -25.29 4.79
C PRO A 259 10.31 -24.24 4.52
N GLN A 260 9.90 -23.07 4.03
CA GLN A 260 10.77 -21.92 3.79
C GLN A 260 10.15 -20.66 4.40
N ARG A 261 11.00 -19.73 4.83
CA ARG A 261 10.53 -18.44 5.34
C ARG A 261 10.24 -17.51 4.17
N LEU A 262 9.05 -16.95 4.15
CA LEU A 262 8.57 -16.00 3.17
C LEU A 262 8.50 -14.60 3.79
N LEU A 263 8.83 -13.61 2.98
CA LEU A 263 8.77 -12.19 3.29
C LEU A 263 7.83 -11.49 2.30
N TRP A 264 6.88 -10.73 2.82
CA TRP A 264 6.01 -9.89 2.01
C TRP A 264 6.77 -8.69 1.42
N GLN A 265 6.43 -8.33 0.18
CA GLN A 265 6.97 -7.18 -0.55
C GLN A 265 5.86 -6.17 -0.86
N GLU A 266 6.22 -4.90 -1.03
CA GLU A 266 5.29 -3.80 -1.35
C GLU A 266 4.48 -4.01 -2.63
N SER A 267 4.96 -4.88 -3.53
CA SER A 267 4.26 -5.34 -4.73
C SER A 267 3.08 -6.28 -4.44
N GLY A 268 2.83 -6.63 -3.17
CA GLY A 268 1.81 -7.61 -2.77
C GLY A 268 2.25 -9.07 -2.92
N THR A 269 3.52 -9.31 -3.24
CA THR A 269 4.07 -10.65 -3.47
C THR A 269 4.84 -11.17 -2.26
N TRP A 270 4.78 -12.48 -2.05
CA TRP A 270 5.56 -13.17 -1.02
C TRP A 270 6.76 -13.83 -1.67
N ILE A 271 7.96 -13.50 -1.20
CA ILE A 271 9.21 -14.05 -1.73
C ILE A 271 9.98 -14.77 -0.64
N ALA A 272 10.73 -15.79 -1.01
CA ALA A 272 11.58 -16.52 -0.07
C ALA A 272 12.70 -15.60 0.48
N GLU A 273 12.96 -15.69 1.78
CA GLU A 273 13.89 -14.82 2.51
C GLU A 273 15.31 -14.88 1.95
N ASP A 274 15.74 -16.04 1.41
CA ASP A 274 17.04 -16.25 0.77
C ASP A 274 17.22 -15.43 -0.53
N LYS A 275 16.12 -15.08 -1.19
CA LYS A 275 16.12 -14.23 -2.40
C LYS A 275 16.18 -12.74 -2.06
N VAL A 276 15.98 -12.37 -0.79
CA VAL A 276 15.98 -10.97 -0.34
C VAL A 276 17.42 -10.54 -0.03
N LYS A 277 17.90 -9.50 -0.71
CA LYS A 277 19.27 -8.99 -0.53
C LYS A 277 19.47 -8.18 0.76
N THR A 278 18.40 -7.59 1.29
CA THR A 278 18.45 -6.71 2.46
C THR A 278 18.03 -7.45 3.73
N PRO A 279 18.81 -7.41 4.82
CA PRO A 279 18.47 -8.14 6.05
C PRO A 279 17.27 -7.55 6.81
N VAL A 280 16.91 -6.29 6.55
CA VAL A 280 15.74 -5.62 7.12
C VAL A 280 14.74 -5.37 6.00
N GLY A 281 13.52 -5.89 6.18
CA GLY A 281 12.42 -5.60 5.27
C GLY A 281 11.95 -4.15 5.40
N LYS A 282 11.46 -3.56 4.32
CA LYS A 282 11.00 -2.15 4.31
C LYS A 282 9.94 -1.86 5.37
N THR A 283 8.91 -2.71 5.47
CA THR A 283 7.83 -2.59 6.47
C THR A 283 8.36 -2.59 7.90
N GLU A 284 9.29 -3.49 8.20
CA GLU A 284 9.93 -3.54 9.52
C GLU A 284 10.73 -2.25 9.78
N GLY A 285 11.50 -1.81 8.79
CA GLY A 285 12.27 -0.56 8.86
C GLY A 285 11.38 0.66 9.13
N GLN A 286 10.22 0.75 8.48
CA GLN A 286 9.25 1.82 8.73
C GLN A 286 8.77 1.84 10.18
N ILE A 287 8.43 0.68 10.76
CA ILE A 287 7.97 0.59 12.14
C ILE A 287 9.07 1.03 13.12
N TRP A 288 10.31 0.58 12.90
CA TRP A 288 11.44 1.02 13.71
C TRP A 288 11.68 2.53 13.63
N LEU A 289 11.55 3.11 12.43
CA LEU A 289 11.71 4.54 12.22
C LEU A 289 10.56 5.35 12.85
N CYS A 290 9.33 4.83 12.84
CA CYS A 290 8.23 5.42 13.60
C CYS A 290 8.54 5.47 15.11
N LEU A 291 9.02 4.37 15.68
CA LEU A 291 9.37 4.31 17.10
C LEU A 291 10.52 5.26 17.44
N TYR A 292 11.54 5.32 16.58
CA TYR A 292 12.64 6.29 16.71
C TYR A 292 12.12 7.73 16.67
N GLN A 293 11.25 8.07 15.71
CA GLN A 293 10.69 9.40 15.55
C GLN A 293 9.84 9.81 16.76
N ILE A 294 9.01 8.91 17.30
CA ILE A 294 8.16 9.19 18.47
C ILE A 294 8.99 9.37 19.74
N LEU A 295 9.99 8.50 19.97
CA LEU A 295 10.67 8.40 21.27
C LEU A 295 11.91 9.30 21.37
N LEU A 296 12.62 9.54 20.26
CA LEU A 296 13.93 10.20 20.27
C LEU A 296 13.99 11.46 19.43
N ALA A 297 13.39 11.47 18.23
CA ALA A 297 13.44 12.61 17.31
C ALA A 297 12.18 13.48 17.31
N ASN A 298 11.36 13.39 18.36
CA ASN A 298 10.12 14.14 18.49
C ASN A 298 10.41 15.60 18.89
N HIS A 299 10.04 16.53 18.00
CA HIS A 299 10.20 17.97 18.19
C HIS A 299 8.91 18.65 18.68
N SER A 300 7.80 17.91 18.82
CA SER A 300 6.54 18.43 19.35
C SER A 300 6.57 18.57 20.88
N SER A 301 5.60 19.32 21.42
CA SER A 301 5.38 19.39 22.87
C SER A 301 4.77 18.10 23.45
N LEU A 302 4.27 17.21 22.60
CA LEU A 302 3.59 15.98 22.98
C LEU A 302 4.60 14.84 23.14
N ARG A 303 4.95 14.51 24.38
CA ARG A 303 5.83 13.38 24.69
C ARG A 303 5.03 12.10 24.95
N TYR A 304 5.54 10.98 24.47
CA TYR A 304 4.99 9.68 24.81
C TYR A 304 5.36 9.33 26.26
N ASP A 305 4.35 8.99 27.07
CA ASP A 305 4.56 8.67 28.48
C ASP A 305 5.04 7.22 28.65
N CYS A 306 6.36 7.07 28.73
CA CYS A 306 7.05 5.80 28.97
C CYS A 306 7.04 5.36 30.45
N SER A 307 6.51 6.16 31.38
CA SER A 307 6.43 5.79 32.80
C SER A 307 5.30 4.82 33.09
N VAL A 308 4.26 4.81 32.24
CA VAL A 308 3.12 3.92 32.37
C VAL A 308 3.55 2.46 32.21
N GLY A 309 3.25 1.63 33.22
CA GLY A 309 3.78 0.26 33.34
C GLY A 309 3.55 -0.63 32.11
N HIS A 310 2.36 -0.59 31.49
CA HIS A 310 2.07 -1.42 30.30
C HIS A 310 2.79 -0.92 29.04
N ARG A 311 2.91 0.40 28.85
CA ARG A 311 3.68 1.02 27.74
C ARG A 311 5.15 0.71 27.85
N ARG A 312 5.71 0.89 29.05
CA ARG A 312 7.08 0.52 29.40
C ARG A 312 7.35 -0.95 29.13
N ALA A 313 6.46 -1.85 29.59
CA ALA A 313 6.63 -3.28 29.38
C ALA A 313 6.66 -3.64 27.89
N ALA A 314 5.80 -3.02 27.06
CA ALA A 314 5.80 -3.23 25.61
C ALA A 314 7.12 -2.78 24.95
N LEU A 315 7.60 -1.59 25.29
CA LEU A 315 8.88 -1.06 24.79
C LEU A 315 10.08 -1.93 25.21
N LEU A 316 10.04 -2.54 26.40
CA LEU A 316 11.14 -3.41 26.83
C LEU A 316 11.13 -4.78 26.14
N ARG A 317 9.99 -5.27 25.66
CA ARG A 317 9.91 -6.54 24.92
C ARG A 317 10.54 -6.44 23.53
N ILE A 318 10.43 -5.30 22.85
CA ILE A 318 11.00 -5.12 21.52
C ILE A 318 12.54 -5.05 21.51
N ARG A 319 13.18 -4.90 22.68
CA ARG A 319 14.65 -4.82 22.83
C ARG A 319 15.38 -6.02 22.24
N SER A 320 14.83 -7.23 22.39
CA SER A 320 15.43 -8.46 21.84
C SER A 320 15.41 -8.51 20.31
N TYR A 321 14.60 -7.68 19.67
CA TYR A 321 14.45 -7.64 18.21
C TYR A 321 15.46 -6.70 17.54
N LEU A 322 16.18 -5.87 18.31
CA LEU A 322 17.27 -5.00 17.84
C LEU A 322 18.60 -5.77 17.75
N THR A 323 18.73 -6.63 16.74
CA THR A 323 19.94 -7.41 16.50
C THR A 323 21.05 -6.57 15.85
N GLU A 324 22.31 -6.96 16.01
CA GLU A 324 23.47 -6.23 15.44
C GLU A 324 23.33 -6.03 13.92
N VAL A 325 22.83 -7.04 13.20
CA VAL A 325 22.56 -6.95 11.75
C VAL A 325 21.60 -5.81 11.41
N LYS A 326 20.58 -5.58 12.24
CA LYS A 326 19.63 -4.48 12.02
C LYS A 326 20.25 -3.12 12.35
N LEU A 327 21.11 -3.07 13.37
CA LEU A 327 21.85 -1.86 13.75
C LEU A 327 22.86 -1.46 12.66
N ASP A 328 23.49 -2.43 12.00
CA ASP A 328 24.41 -2.18 10.89
C ASP A 328 23.68 -1.57 9.67
N VAL A 329 22.47 -2.06 9.36
CA VAL A 329 21.66 -1.53 8.25
C VAL A 329 21.00 -0.19 8.59
N LEU A 330 20.55 -0.01 9.84
CA LEU A 330 19.87 1.19 10.32
C LEU A 330 20.57 1.73 11.58
N PRO A 331 21.68 2.48 11.43
CA PRO A 331 22.47 2.97 12.57
C PRO A 331 21.71 3.84 13.57
N VAL A 332 20.64 4.53 13.12
CA VAL A 332 19.73 5.31 13.99
C VAL A 332 19.11 4.47 15.11
N LEU A 333 19.01 3.15 14.93
CA LEU A 333 18.46 2.23 15.93
C LEU A 333 19.43 1.94 17.07
N ILE A 334 20.71 2.32 16.96
CA ILE A 334 21.68 2.21 18.05
C ILE A 334 21.24 3.08 19.22
N ASP A 335 20.80 4.31 18.93
CA ASP A 335 20.33 5.23 19.97
C ASP A 335 18.98 4.79 20.54
N LEU A 336 18.11 4.20 19.72
CA LEU A 336 16.88 3.56 20.20
C LEU A 336 17.19 2.40 21.15
N ARG A 337 18.15 1.53 20.81
CA ARG A 337 18.58 0.44 21.70
C ARG A 337 19.13 0.99 23.02
N ARG A 338 20.00 2.01 22.97
CA ARG A 338 20.55 2.67 24.16
C ARG A 338 19.45 3.24 25.05
N PHE A 339 18.45 3.89 24.45
CA PHE A 339 17.30 4.42 25.17
C PHE A 339 16.50 3.30 25.86
N LEU A 340 16.23 2.18 25.19
CA LEU A 340 15.53 1.05 25.79
C LEU A 340 16.31 0.39 26.93
N GLU A 341 17.65 0.32 26.83
CA GLU A 341 18.50 -0.16 27.93
C GLU A 341 18.46 0.79 29.14
N GLN A 342 18.57 2.10 28.90
CA GLN A 342 18.41 3.12 29.96
C GLN A 342 17.03 3.04 30.60
N LEU A 343 15.99 2.85 29.78
CA LEU A 343 14.64 2.64 30.26
C LEU A 343 14.61 1.44 31.20
N SER A 344 15.19 0.29 30.82
CA SER A 344 15.22 -0.91 31.69
C SER A 344 15.90 -0.70 33.04
N LEU A 345 16.92 0.17 33.11
CA LEU A 345 17.66 0.48 34.32
C LEU A 345 16.99 1.54 35.21
N SER A 346 16.20 2.44 34.61
CA SER A 346 15.45 3.43 35.38
C SER A 346 14.44 2.75 36.30
N ASP A 347 14.52 3.03 37.61
CA ASP A 347 13.48 2.61 38.55
C ASP A 347 12.15 3.22 38.12
N ASN A 348 11.11 2.39 38.07
CA ASN A 348 9.76 2.89 37.85
C ASN A 348 9.41 3.80 39.03
N PRO A 349 9.16 5.11 38.87
CA PRO A 349 8.60 5.93 39.94
C PRO A 349 7.10 5.59 40.11
N GLY A 350 6.78 4.30 40.18
CA GLY A 350 5.48 3.80 40.58
C GLY A 350 5.35 3.97 42.09
N GLY A 351 5.04 5.19 42.55
CA GLY A 351 4.63 5.37 43.94
C GLY A 351 4.62 6.78 44.54
N ALA A 352 5.28 7.80 43.97
CA ALA A 352 5.35 9.10 44.65
C ALA A 352 5.58 10.28 43.69
N SER A 353 4.50 10.78 43.09
CA SER A 353 4.38 12.16 42.60
C SER A 353 2.95 12.38 42.08
N ASN A 354 2.05 12.74 42.99
CA ASN A 354 0.80 13.43 42.66
C ASN A 354 1.09 14.89 42.24
N THR A 355 2.03 15.08 41.32
CA THR A 355 2.41 16.38 40.74
C THR A 355 2.42 16.33 39.21
N SER A 356 1.51 15.54 38.64
CA SER A 356 1.02 15.69 37.25
C SER A 356 -0.44 16.15 37.23
N GLY A 357 -0.92 16.74 38.33
CA GLY A 357 -1.98 17.74 38.24
C GLY A 357 -1.33 19.02 37.71
N VAL A 358 -1.97 19.66 36.73
CA VAL A 358 -1.50 20.83 35.97
C VAL A 358 -0.68 20.50 34.71
N ALA A 359 -1.32 19.78 33.81
CA ALA A 359 -1.52 20.30 32.45
C ALA A 359 -2.85 19.73 31.91
N GLU A 360 -3.95 20.03 32.61
CA GLU A 360 -5.28 20.06 32.02
C GLU A 360 -5.33 21.27 31.06
N VAL A 361 -4.42 21.29 30.08
CA VAL A 361 -4.34 22.29 29.02
C VAL A 361 -5.48 21.91 28.09
N CYS A 362 -6.52 22.75 28.08
CA CYS A 362 -7.64 22.78 27.15
C CYS A 362 -7.64 21.60 26.15
N LEU A 363 -8.35 20.53 26.52
CA LEU A 363 -8.38 19.26 25.80
C LEU A 363 -9.20 19.41 24.50
N VAL A 364 -8.72 20.21 23.56
CA VAL A 364 -9.29 20.26 22.20
C VAL A 364 -8.75 19.04 21.47
N GLU A 365 -9.53 17.95 21.47
CA GLU A 365 -9.31 16.80 20.61
C GLU A 365 -10.11 17.01 19.33
N LEU A 366 -9.44 16.87 18.18
CA LEU A 366 -10.12 16.91 16.89
C LEU A 366 -10.98 15.65 16.75
N VAL A 367 -12.21 15.83 16.30
CA VAL A 367 -13.18 14.76 16.08
C VAL A 367 -13.00 14.24 14.64
N PRO A 368 -13.10 12.92 14.39
CA PRO A 368 -13.16 12.38 13.02
C PRO A 368 -14.48 12.77 12.34
N GLU A 369 -14.52 13.97 11.78
CA GLU A 369 -15.74 14.60 11.23
C GLU A 369 -16.32 13.81 10.06
N ILE A 370 -15.46 13.26 9.20
CA ILE A 370 -15.88 12.52 8.01
C ILE A 370 -16.65 11.27 8.44
N ARG A 371 -16.03 10.44 9.29
CA ARG A 371 -16.65 9.20 9.76
C ARG A 371 -17.94 9.48 10.54
N GLU A 372 -17.95 10.49 11.41
CA GLU A 372 -19.15 10.88 12.15
C GLU A 372 -20.27 11.35 11.24
N ALA A 373 -19.98 12.19 10.24
CA ALA A 373 -20.96 12.70 9.29
C ALA A 373 -21.60 11.56 8.49
N LEU A 374 -20.79 10.59 8.03
CA LEU A 374 -21.29 9.40 7.34
C LEU A 374 -22.16 8.53 8.26
N CYS A 375 -21.73 8.32 9.51
CA CYS A 375 -22.52 7.59 10.51
C CYS A 375 -23.87 8.27 10.77
N LYS A 376 -23.90 9.61 10.88
CA LYS A 376 -25.13 10.40 11.07
C LYS A 376 -26.04 10.32 9.83
N LYS A 377 -25.48 10.47 8.62
CA LYS A 377 -26.23 10.44 7.34
C LYS A 377 -26.96 9.11 7.10
N TYR A 378 -26.30 8.00 7.41
CA TYR A 378 -26.81 6.64 7.20
C TYR A 378 -27.33 5.97 8.48
N ALA A 379 -27.47 6.72 9.57
CA ALA A 379 -28.04 6.24 10.82
C ALA A 379 -29.39 5.55 10.56
N LYS A 380 -29.53 4.31 11.07
CA LYS A 380 -30.72 3.45 10.92
C LYS A 380 -31.06 3.02 9.49
N LYS A 381 -30.26 3.40 8.47
CA LYS A 381 -30.50 3.05 7.06
C LYS A 381 -29.65 1.87 6.57
N TRP A 382 -28.68 1.40 7.33
CA TRP A 382 -27.74 0.33 6.93
C TRP A 382 -28.39 -0.93 6.35
N LYS A 383 -29.46 -1.44 6.98
CA LYS A 383 -30.19 -2.61 6.48
C LYS A 383 -30.89 -2.33 5.14
N GLN A 384 -31.42 -1.12 4.98
CA GLN A 384 -32.03 -0.69 3.73
C GLN A 384 -30.97 -0.55 2.64
N THR A 385 -29.84 0.13 2.91
CA THR A 385 -28.71 0.24 1.99
C THR A 385 -28.21 -1.13 1.52
N CYS A 386 -28.11 -2.11 2.42
CA CYS A 386 -27.73 -3.48 2.05
C CYS A 386 -28.74 -4.16 1.11
N ARG A 387 -30.04 -4.00 1.35
CA ARG A 387 -31.10 -4.55 0.48
C ARG A 387 -31.09 -3.87 -0.89
N THR A 388 -31.05 -2.54 -0.90
CA THR A 388 -31.00 -1.75 -2.14
C THR A 388 -29.77 -2.09 -2.97
N PHE A 389 -28.59 -2.20 -2.35
CA PHE A 389 -27.38 -2.62 -3.05
C PHE A 389 -27.52 -4.01 -3.68
N ARG A 390 -28.07 -4.98 -2.95
CA ARG A 390 -28.34 -6.33 -3.47
C ARG A 390 -29.29 -6.31 -4.67
N GLU A 391 -30.38 -5.55 -4.57
CA GLU A 391 -31.33 -5.38 -5.68
C GLU A 391 -30.67 -4.73 -6.90
N LEU A 392 -29.79 -3.74 -6.69
CA LEU A 392 -29.09 -3.03 -7.76
C LEU A 392 -28.12 -3.95 -8.52
N ILE A 393 -27.27 -4.71 -7.82
CA ILE A 393 -26.30 -5.60 -8.48
C ILE A 393 -26.98 -6.74 -9.26
N GLU A 394 -28.15 -7.20 -8.80
CA GLU A 394 -28.92 -8.25 -9.47
C GLU A 394 -29.86 -7.70 -10.56
N SER A 395 -30.14 -6.40 -10.56
CA SER A 395 -30.91 -5.75 -11.62
C SER A 395 -30.25 -5.91 -12.99
N GLU A 396 -31.04 -5.90 -14.07
CA GLU A 396 -30.49 -5.98 -15.43
C GLU A 396 -29.51 -4.83 -15.72
N ARG A 397 -29.81 -3.62 -15.22
CA ARG A 397 -28.93 -2.46 -15.34
C ARG A 397 -27.60 -2.68 -14.62
N GLY A 398 -27.61 -3.18 -13.39
CA GLY A 398 -26.40 -3.47 -12.62
C GLY A 398 -25.57 -4.59 -13.24
N ARG A 399 -26.21 -5.68 -13.66
CA ARG A 399 -25.52 -6.78 -14.36
C ARG A 399 -24.89 -6.34 -15.68
N GLN A 400 -25.53 -5.45 -16.45
CA GLN A 400 -24.92 -4.88 -17.66
C GLN A 400 -23.73 -3.97 -17.33
N ALA A 401 -23.86 -3.09 -16.34
CA ALA A 401 -22.76 -2.22 -15.91
C ALA A 401 -21.56 -3.03 -15.41
N SER A 402 -21.79 -4.04 -14.57
CA SER A 402 -20.77 -4.97 -14.08
C SER A 402 -20.09 -5.72 -15.21
N ARG A 403 -20.83 -6.21 -16.22
CA ARG A 403 -20.24 -6.90 -17.38
C ARG A 403 -19.31 -5.98 -18.18
N ARG A 404 -19.75 -4.76 -18.49
CA ARG A 404 -18.92 -3.78 -19.21
C ARG A 404 -17.65 -3.46 -18.43
N ALA A 405 -17.80 -3.20 -17.12
CA ALA A 405 -16.68 -2.90 -16.24
C ALA A 405 -15.70 -4.08 -16.14
N ALA A 406 -16.18 -5.32 -16.03
CA ALA A 406 -15.34 -6.50 -16.00
C ALA A 406 -14.55 -6.68 -17.31
N THR A 407 -15.18 -6.45 -18.47
CA THR A 407 -14.48 -6.48 -19.76
C THR A 407 -13.40 -5.41 -19.82
N GLN A 408 -13.74 -4.16 -19.49
CA GLN A 408 -12.77 -3.05 -19.49
C GLN A 408 -11.60 -3.29 -18.52
N TRP A 409 -11.90 -3.85 -17.35
CA TRP A 409 -10.89 -4.23 -16.37
C TRP A 409 -9.97 -5.31 -16.92
N SER A 410 -10.54 -6.39 -17.47
CA SER A 410 -9.76 -7.47 -18.09
C SER A 410 -8.86 -6.96 -19.21
N ASP A 411 -9.33 -6.01 -20.02
CA ASP A 411 -8.53 -5.42 -21.10
C ASP A 411 -7.36 -4.59 -20.54
N THR A 412 -7.61 -3.79 -19.51
CA THR A 412 -6.62 -2.93 -18.85
C THR A 412 -5.46 -3.73 -18.25
N PHE A 413 -5.76 -4.90 -17.67
CA PHE A 413 -4.77 -5.79 -17.03
C PHE A 413 -4.41 -7.01 -17.90
N SER A 414 -4.73 -7.00 -19.20
CA SER A 414 -4.34 -8.10 -20.09
C SER A 414 -2.81 -8.16 -20.22
N GLU A 415 -2.25 -9.38 -20.24
CA GLU A 415 -0.79 -9.59 -20.37
C GLU A 415 -0.23 -8.83 -21.58
N GLN A 416 -0.95 -8.81 -22.70
CA GLN A 416 -0.54 -8.08 -23.91
C GLN A 416 -0.53 -6.55 -23.72
N HIS A 417 -1.44 -6.01 -22.90
CA HIS A 417 -1.49 -4.58 -22.61
C HIS A 417 -0.40 -4.22 -21.59
N MET A 418 -0.23 -5.02 -20.54
CA MET A 418 0.85 -4.86 -19.57
C MET A 418 2.23 -5.00 -20.23
N GLU A 419 2.46 -6.01 -21.07
CA GLU A 419 3.71 -6.17 -21.82
C GLU A 419 4.00 -4.97 -22.71
N LYS A 420 2.99 -4.38 -23.37
CA LYS A 420 3.17 -3.16 -24.17
C LYS A 420 3.47 -1.93 -23.30
N LEU A 421 2.79 -1.79 -22.16
CA LEU A 421 3.05 -0.72 -21.18
C LEU A 421 4.48 -0.84 -20.62
N PHE A 422 4.91 -2.02 -20.21
CA PHE A 422 6.25 -2.26 -19.65
C PHE A 422 7.35 -2.30 -20.72
N ALA A 423 7.07 -2.72 -21.96
CA ALA A 423 8.02 -2.64 -23.06
C ALA A 423 8.30 -1.17 -23.45
N SER A 424 7.32 -0.28 -23.28
CA SER A 424 7.50 1.15 -23.50
C SER A 424 8.35 1.83 -22.42
N MET A 425 8.46 1.25 -21.21
CA MET A 425 9.13 1.83 -20.02
C MET A 425 10.67 1.91 -20.08
N GLY A 426 11.31 1.44 -21.15
CA GLY A 426 12.76 1.57 -21.35
C GLY A 426 13.58 0.71 -20.38
N ASP A 427 14.49 -0.09 -20.94
CA ASP A 427 15.40 -1.02 -20.23
C ASP A 427 16.55 -0.27 -19.51
N GLY A 428 16.20 0.76 -18.75
CA GLY A 428 17.10 1.71 -18.09
C GLY A 428 17.22 1.49 -16.58
N VAL A 429 17.20 0.24 -16.12
CA VAL A 429 17.69 -0.10 -14.77
C VAL A 429 18.85 -1.07 -14.95
N LEU A 430 20.06 -0.51 -14.90
CA LEU A 430 21.25 -1.31 -14.71
C LEU A 430 21.15 -1.98 -13.33
N ASP A 431 21.40 -3.28 -13.34
CA ASP A 431 21.60 -4.18 -12.20
C ASP A 431 20.37 -4.93 -11.62
N GLY A 432 19.88 -5.88 -12.41
CA GLY A 432 19.48 -7.20 -11.87
C GLY A 432 18.14 -7.29 -11.15
N THR A 433 17.27 -6.29 -11.21
CA THR A 433 15.85 -6.45 -10.86
C THR A 433 15.09 -6.89 -12.10
N ALA A 434 14.84 -8.20 -12.19
CA ALA A 434 14.03 -8.80 -13.24
C ALA A 434 12.65 -8.13 -13.33
N ASN A 435 12.11 -8.09 -14.55
CA ASN A 435 10.71 -7.82 -14.86
C ASN A 435 9.78 -8.44 -13.79
N PRO A 436 9.00 -7.65 -13.03
CA PRO A 436 8.14 -8.16 -11.95
C PRO A 436 7.03 -9.11 -12.44
N LEU A 437 6.79 -9.19 -13.75
CA LEU A 437 5.72 -9.98 -14.37
C LEU A 437 6.22 -10.90 -15.50
N GLY A 438 7.53 -11.08 -15.69
CA GLY A 438 8.04 -11.90 -16.80
C GLY A 438 9.20 -12.80 -16.41
N ASN A 439 9.13 -14.05 -16.85
CA ASN A 439 10.27 -14.96 -16.87
C ASN A 439 11.49 -14.25 -17.50
N ALA A 440 12.68 -14.50 -16.96
CA ALA A 440 13.92 -13.94 -17.50
C ALA A 440 13.97 -14.15 -19.04
N PRO A 441 14.31 -13.11 -19.83
CA PRO A 441 14.28 -13.20 -21.28
C PRO A 441 15.15 -14.37 -21.74
N LYS A 442 14.61 -15.20 -22.64
CA LYS A 442 15.30 -16.40 -23.12
C LYS A 442 16.04 -16.12 -24.42
N CYS A 443 17.17 -16.78 -24.61
CA CYS A 443 17.99 -16.67 -25.80
C CYS A 443 17.24 -17.25 -27.01
N VAL A 444 17.07 -16.46 -28.07
CA VAL A 444 16.37 -16.87 -29.30
C VAL A 444 17.00 -18.08 -30.00
N VAL A 445 18.26 -18.41 -29.67
CA VAL A 445 19.02 -19.50 -30.28
C VAL A 445 19.00 -20.79 -29.46
N CYS A 446 19.08 -20.68 -28.13
CA CYS A 446 19.27 -21.85 -27.26
C CYS A 446 18.29 -21.95 -26.07
N GLY A 447 17.42 -20.97 -25.87
CA GLY A 447 16.42 -20.97 -24.80
C GLY A 447 16.97 -20.78 -23.38
N ALA A 448 18.27 -20.60 -23.18
CA ALA A 448 18.86 -20.25 -21.89
C ALA A 448 18.61 -18.78 -21.52
N ASP A 449 18.73 -18.42 -20.24
CA ASP A 449 18.57 -17.03 -19.79
C ASP A 449 19.53 -16.10 -20.54
N ALA A 450 18.99 -14.99 -21.03
CA ALA A 450 19.66 -14.07 -21.92
C ALA A 450 19.84 -12.70 -21.24
N PRO A 451 21.01 -12.42 -20.67
CA PRO A 451 21.27 -11.12 -20.05
C PRO A 451 21.63 -10.02 -21.06
N LYS A 452 21.74 -10.34 -22.36
CA LYS A 452 22.20 -9.41 -23.39
C LYS A 452 21.20 -9.38 -24.55
N ARG A 453 20.99 -8.20 -25.13
CA ARG A 453 20.15 -8.03 -26.33
C ARG A 453 20.91 -7.37 -27.47
N CYS A 454 20.33 -7.39 -28.66
CA CYS A 454 20.90 -6.73 -29.83
C CYS A 454 21.06 -5.23 -29.55
N SER A 455 22.30 -4.70 -29.62
CA SER A 455 22.57 -3.29 -29.33
C SER A 455 21.93 -2.31 -30.32
N ARG A 456 21.54 -2.78 -31.51
CA ARG A 456 21.00 -1.95 -32.59
C ARG A 456 19.47 -1.83 -32.50
N CYS A 457 18.73 -2.93 -32.61
CA CYS A 457 17.27 -2.90 -32.57
C CYS A 457 16.67 -3.16 -31.19
N ARG A 458 17.46 -3.61 -30.21
CA ARG A 458 17.02 -3.90 -28.82
C ARG A 458 15.89 -4.93 -28.64
N GLN A 459 15.40 -5.55 -29.71
CA GLN A 459 14.28 -6.51 -29.65
C GLN A 459 14.69 -7.98 -29.35
N GLU A 460 15.86 -8.43 -29.83
CA GLU A 460 16.26 -9.84 -29.69
C GLU A 460 17.27 -10.08 -28.58
N TRP A 461 17.08 -11.15 -27.81
CA TRP A 461 17.88 -11.52 -26.63
C TRP A 461 18.80 -12.74 -26.89
N TYR A 462 20.00 -12.67 -26.33
CA TYR A 462 21.07 -13.66 -26.47
C TYR A 462 21.75 -13.96 -25.13
N CYS A 463 21.98 -15.24 -24.84
CA CYS A 463 22.75 -15.64 -23.65
C CYS A 463 24.21 -15.17 -23.73
N ARG A 464 24.81 -15.27 -24.93
CA ARG A 464 26.23 -14.98 -25.19
C ARG A 464 26.42 -14.52 -26.64
N ARG A 465 27.57 -13.87 -26.91
CA ARG A 465 27.94 -13.33 -28.24
C ARG A 465 27.91 -14.40 -29.35
N GLU A 466 28.26 -15.63 -29.04
CA GLU A 466 28.21 -16.76 -29.98
C GLU A 466 26.80 -16.98 -30.55
N CYS A 467 25.77 -16.92 -29.70
CA CYS A 467 24.38 -17.03 -30.14
C CYS A 467 23.96 -15.84 -31.00
N GLN A 468 24.40 -14.62 -30.65
CA GLN A 468 24.14 -13.44 -31.47
C GLN A 468 24.75 -13.55 -32.87
N VAL A 469 26.02 -13.98 -32.97
CA VAL A 469 26.71 -14.15 -34.26
C VAL A 469 26.05 -15.24 -35.09
N LYS A 470 25.62 -16.35 -34.46
CA LYS A 470 24.90 -17.44 -35.14
C LYS A 470 23.54 -16.99 -35.68
N HIS A 471 22.82 -16.12 -34.94
CA HIS A 471 21.52 -15.60 -35.36
C HIS A 471 21.63 -14.44 -36.37
N TRP A 472 22.76 -13.72 -36.39
CA TRP A 472 22.93 -12.49 -37.17
C TRP A 472 22.53 -12.56 -38.64
N PRO A 473 22.84 -13.64 -39.42
CA PRO A 473 22.43 -13.72 -40.82
C PRO A 473 20.91 -13.68 -41.03
N LYS A 474 20.13 -14.21 -40.06
CA LYS A 474 18.66 -14.17 -40.07
C LYS A 474 18.14 -12.86 -39.49
N HIS A 475 18.74 -12.41 -38.40
CA HIS A 475 18.29 -11.22 -37.67
C HIS A 475 18.56 -9.91 -38.42
N LYS A 476 19.64 -9.81 -39.22
CA LYS A 476 20.09 -8.54 -39.84
C LYS A 476 18.97 -7.79 -40.57
N LYS A 477 18.17 -8.48 -41.39
CA LYS A 477 17.05 -7.87 -42.13
C LYS A 477 15.95 -7.35 -41.21
N ALA A 478 15.57 -8.13 -40.19
CA ALA A 478 14.58 -7.73 -39.20
C ALA A 478 15.11 -6.58 -38.33
N CYS A 479 16.38 -6.62 -37.94
CA CYS A 479 17.05 -5.58 -37.17
C CYS A 479 17.05 -4.23 -37.90
N ASP A 480 17.29 -4.23 -39.21
CA ASP A 480 17.23 -3.00 -40.02
C ASP A 480 15.81 -2.42 -40.10
N LEU A 481 14.78 -3.25 -40.22
CA LEU A 481 13.38 -2.81 -40.22
C LEU A 481 12.96 -2.24 -38.86
N LEU A 482 13.27 -2.95 -37.79
CA LEU A 482 12.93 -2.57 -36.41
C LEU A 482 13.64 -1.28 -35.97
N TYR A 483 14.92 -1.12 -36.36
CA TYR A 483 15.67 0.09 -36.08
C TYR A 483 15.11 1.33 -36.82
N ASN A 484 14.56 1.12 -38.02
CA ASN A 484 13.97 2.21 -38.81
C ASN A 484 12.56 2.58 -38.31
N SER A 485 11.78 1.62 -37.78
CA SER A 485 10.44 1.90 -37.22
C SER A 485 10.49 2.62 -35.87
N GLU A 486 11.58 2.53 -35.10
CA GLU A 486 11.75 3.31 -33.86
C GLU A 486 12.18 4.77 -34.12
N LYS A 487 12.51 5.12 -35.37
CA LYS A 487 12.95 6.47 -35.78
C LYS A 487 11.91 7.24 -36.61
N ALA A 488 10.84 6.58 -37.02
CA ALA A 488 9.69 7.19 -37.70
C ALA A 488 8.61 7.49 -36.66
#